data_AF-A0A383E9P3-F1
#
_entry.id   AF-A0A383E9P3-F1
#
_cell.length_a   1.000
_cell.length_b   1.000
_cell.length_c   1.000
_cell.angle_alpha   90.00
_cell.angle_beta   90.00
_cell.angle_gamma   90.00
#
_symmetry.space_group_name_H-M   'P 1'
#
loop_
_entity.id
_entity.type
_entity.pdbx_description
1 polymer ?
#
loop_
_entity_poly.entity_id
_entity_poly.type
_entity_poly.pdbx_seq_one_letter_code
_entity_poly.pdbx_strand_id
1 'polypeptide(L)'
;MNKLVAYKMDGLGNDFIIFDKRKKSVSLTKEQIIKIADRNSIGCDQVIFIEKDENNNAFLKFYNSDGGEISACGNGSRCVAYLLMKENNNKKISLGTKVGILQAELNDKNLVCINMGQPNFEWDKIPLVKKMDNKNLEIKINGVDGKEITGGFSLSVGNPHIIFFVEDFNRFNLKEIGP
;
A
#
# COMPACT_ATOMS: atom_id res chain seq x y z
N MET A 1 -23.69 -1.72 -22.48
CA MET A 1 -22.96 -2.01 -21.22
C MET A 1 -21.48 -2.13 -21.55
N ASN A 2 -20.62 -1.34 -20.91
CA ASN A 2 -19.17 -1.47 -21.11
C ASN A 2 -18.63 -2.57 -20.20
N LYS A 3 -18.07 -3.62 -20.80
CA LYS A 3 -17.40 -4.71 -20.06
C LYS A 3 -15.98 -4.26 -19.71
N LEU A 4 -15.67 -4.20 -18.42
CA LEU A 4 -14.31 -3.99 -17.92
C LEU A 4 -13.67 -5.34 -17.59
N VAL A 5 -12.36 -5.44 -17.80
CA VAL A 5 -11.55 -6.61 -17.43
C VAL A 5 -10.56 -6.16 -16.38
N ALA A 6 -10.44 -6.95 -15.32
CA ALA A 6 -9.54 -6.70 -14.20
C ALA A 6 -8.93 -8.03 -13.73
N TYR A 7 -7.82 -7.93 -13.00
CA TYR A 7 -7.23 -9.03 -12.26
C TYR A 7 -7.63 -8.91 -10.79
N LYS A 8 -7.90 -10.03 -10.13
CA LYS A 8 -7.99 -10.11 -8.67
C LYS A 8 -6.76 -10.86 -8.16
N MET A 9 -6.03 -10.26 -7.24
CA MET A 9 -4.79 -10.79 -6.69
C MET A 9 -4.70 -10.46 -5.20
N ASP A 10 -3.93 -11.21 -4.43
CA ASP A 10 -3.58 -10.86 -3.05
C ASP A 10 -2.08 -11.00 -2.79
N GLY A 11 -1.61 -10.33 -1.75
CA GLY A 11 -0.27 -10.47 -1.21
C GLY A 11 -0.32 -10.63 0.30
N LEU A 12 -0.22 -11.87 0.78
CA LEU A 12 -0.36 -12.24 2.20
C LEU A 12 -1.74 -11.86 2.78
N GLY A 13 -2.81 -12.06 1.99
CA GLY A 13 -4.19 -11.78 2.41
C GLY A 13 -4.66 -10.34 2.19
N ASN A 14 -3.77 -9.40 1.89
CA ASN A 14 -4.15 -8.07 1.42
C ASN A 14 -4.52 -8.14 -0.06
N ASP A 15 -5.80 -7.90 -0.40
CA ASP A 15 -6.38 -8.20 -1.71
C ASP A 15 -6.68 -6.98 -2.58
N PHE A 16 -6.57 -7.16 -3.91
CA PHE A 16 -6.57 -6.08 -4.89
C PHE A 16 -7.45 -6.38 -6.09
N ILE A 17 -8.06 -5.31 -6.63
CA ILE A 17 -8.58 -5.30 -8.00
C ILE A 17 -7.67 -4.43 -8.87
N ILE A 18 -7.12 -5.02 -9.92
CA ILE A 18 -6.09 -4.41 -10.76
C ILE A 18 -6.63 -4.20 -12.18
N PHE A 19 -6.66 -2.95 -12.63
CA PHE A 19 -7.04 -2.55 -13.98
C PHE A 19 -5.80 -2.17 -14.80
N ASP A 20 -5.62 -2.82 -15.95
CA ASP A 20 -4.52 -2.51 -16.87
C ASP A 20 -4.93 -1.45 -17.91
N LYS A 21 -4.64 -0.19 -17.60
CA LYS A 21 -4.93 0.97 -18.46
C LYS A 21 -3.97 1.08 -19.65
N ARG A 22 -2.88 0.30 -19.69
CA ARG A 22 -1.95 0.29 -20.84
C ARG A 22 -2.59 -0.34 -22.08
N LYS A 23 -3.52 -1.28 -21.87
CA LYS A 23 -4.21 -2.03 -22.93
C LYS A 23 -5.55 -1.41 -23.33
N LYS A 24 -6.34 -0.96 -22.35
CA LYS A 24 -7.65 -0.34 -22.59
C LYS A 24 -7.85 0.83 -21.64
N SER A 25 -8.41 1.93 -22.14
CA SER A 25 -8.77 3.05 -21.28
C SER A 25 -9.83 2.61 -20.26
N VAL A 26 -9.53 2.80 -18.98
CA VAL A 26 -10.44 2.61 -17.86
C VAL A 26 -10.47 3.90 -17.06
N SER A 27 -11.65 4.46 -16.87
CA SER A 27 -11.89 5.60 -16.00
C SER A 27 -13.02 5.23 -15.05
N LEU A 28 -12.75 5.28 -13.75
CA LEU A 28 -13.71 4.99 -12.70
C LEU A 28 -13.88 6.23 -11.83
N THR A 29 -15.12 6.55 -11.46
CA THR A 29 -15.39 7.57 -10.44
C THR A 29 -15.04 7.04 -9.05
N LYS A 30 -14.92 7.93 -8.06
CA LYS A 30 -14.67 7.55 -6.67
C LYS A 30 -15.74 6.58 -6.16
N GLU A 31 -17.01 6.83 -6.47
CA GLU A 31 -18.15 6.00 -6.07
C GLU A 31 -18.08 4.61 -6.70
N GLN A 32 -17.58 4.51 -7.94
CA GLN A 32 -17.36 3.21 -8.59
C GLN A 32 -16.22 2.44 -7.93
N ILE A 33 -15.13 3.11 -7.54
CA ILE A 33 -14.01 2.50 -6.80
C ILE A 33 -14.50 1.96 -5.46
N ILE A 34 -15.24 2.77 -4.68
CA ILE A 34 -15.85 2.36 -3.41
C ILE A 34 -16.75 1.14 -3.61
N LYS A 35 -17.62 1.16 -4.64
CA LYS A 35 -18.52 0.05 -4.94
C LYS A 35 -17.78 -1.24 -5.33
N ILE A 36 -16.66 -1.13 -6.05
CA ILE A 36 -15.82 -2.30 -6.39
C ILE A 36 -15.17 -2.87 -5.13
N ALA A 37 -14.67 -1.99 -4.25
CA ALA A 37 -13.98 -2.37 -3.03
C ALA A 37 -14.93 -2.90 -1.93
N ASP A 38 -16.22 -2.56 -1.99
CA ASP A 38 -17.24 -3.12 -1.09
C ASP A 38 -17.23 -4.65 -1.14
N ARG A 39 -17.05 -5.27 0.02
CA ARG A 39 -17.00 -6.73 0.19
C ARG A 39 -18.36 -7.41 -0.04
N ASN A 40 -19.46 -6.65 -0.11
CA ASN A 40 -20.76 -7.16 -0.58
C ASN A 40 -20.86 -7.21 -2.12
N SER A 41 -19.88 -6.64 -2.82
CA SER A 41 -19.76 -6.66 -4.29
C SER A 41 -18.58 -7.56 -4.71
N ILE A 42 -17.56 -7.01 -5.36
CA ILE A 42 -16.36 -7.78 -5.74
C ILE A 42 -15.42 -7.91 -4.53
N GLY A 43 -15.27 -6.83 -3.75
CA GLY A 43 -14.46 -6.75 -2.55
C GLY A 43 -12.96 -6.66 -2.84
N CYS A 44 -12.29 -5.70 -2.21
CA CYS A 44 -10.82 -5.65 -2.09
C CYS A 44 -10.41 -4.60 -1.05
N ASP A 45 -9.18 -4.69 -0.57
CA ASP A 45 -8.58 -3.63 0.25
C ASP A 45 -8.17 -2.41 -0.58
N GLN A 46 -7.60 -2.62 -1.77
CA GLN A 46 -7.24 -1.54 -2.68
C GLN A 46 -7.54 -1.83 -4.16
N VAL A 47 -7.87 -0.77 -4.90
CA VAL A 47 -7.95 -0.78 -6.36
C VAL A 47 -6.66 -0.21 -6.94
N ILE A 48 -6.08 -0.90 -7.91
CA ILE A 48 -4.81 -0.53 -8.55
C ILE A 48 -5.02 -0.28 -10.04
N PHE A 49 -4.47 0.81 -10.54
CA PHE A 49 -4.38 1.06 -11.98
C PHE A 49 -2.94 0.97 -12.45
N ILE A 50 -2.73 0.19 -13.51
CA ILE A 50 -1.45 0.12 -14.23
C ILE A 50 -1.55 1.07 -15.43
N GLU A 51 -0.78 2.15 -15.42
CA GLU A 51 -0.71 3.15 -16.49
C GLU A 51 0.59 3.01 -17.28
N LYS A 52 0.61 3.60 -18.48
CA LYS A 52 1.85 3.68 -19.28
C LYS A 52 2.81 4.64 -18.59
N ASP A 53 4.10 4.34 -18.67
CA ASP A 53 5.19 5.18 -18.20
C ASP A 53 6.27 5.17 -19.29
N GLU A 54 6.81 6.34 -19.63
CA GLU A 54 7.84 6.47 -20.66
C GLU A 54 9.22 6.04 -20.16
N ASN A 55 9.44 6.11 -18.85
CA ASN A 55 10.74 5.89 -18.21
C ASN A 55 10.80 4.57 -17.42
N ASN A 56 9.65 3.94 -17.18
CA ASN A 56 9.53 2.70 -16.39
C ASN A 56 8.65 1.67 -17.10
N ASN A 57 8.61 0.43 -16.58
CA ASN A 57 7.75 -0.61 -17.15
C ASN A 57 6.24 -0.32 -17.00
N ALA A 58 5.87 0.43 -15.96
CA ALA A 58 4.52 0.97 -15.74
C ALA A 58 4.53 2.04 -14.64
N PHE A 59 3.46 2.86 -14.60
CA PHE A 59 3.15 3.75 -13.48
C PHE A 59 1.94 3.21 -12.70
N LEU A 60 2.00 3.20 -11.37
CA LEU A 60 0.94 2.67 -10.52
C LEU A 60 0.20 3.76 -9.77
N LYS A 61 -1.14 3.67 -9.78
CA LYS A 61 -2.02 4.45 -8.90
C LYS A 61 -2.79 3.50 -8.00
N PHE A 62 -2.91 3.87 -6.74
CA PHE A 62 -3.54 3.06 -5.70
C PHE A 62 -4.68 3.84 -5.07
N TYR A 63 -5.82 3.18 -4.88
CA TYR A 63 -6.97 3.73 -4.18
C TYR A 63 -7.40 2.77 -3.07
N ASN A 64 -7.60 3.29 -1.87
CA ASN A 64 -8.19 2.55 -0.76
C ASN A 64 -9.67 2.26 -1.01
N SER A 65 -10.25 1.40 -0.17
CA SER A 65 -11.67 1.03 -0.22
C SER A 65 -12.64 2.19 0.00
N ASP A 66 -12.20 3.29 0.62
CA ASP A 66 -12.91 4.56 0.76
C ASP A 66 -12.80 5.48 -0.48
N GLY A 67 -12.11 5.02 -1.52
CA GLY A 67 -11.83 5.75 -2.76
C GLY A 67 -10.76 6.83 -2.62
N GLY A 68 -10.08 6.94 -1.47
CA GLY A 68 -8.94 7.82 -1.26
C GLY A 68 -7.71 7.31 -2.00
N GLU A 69 -7.02 8.19 -2.73
CA GLU A 69 -5.77 7.83 -3.40
C GLU A 69 -4.61 7.79 -2.39
N ILE A 70 -3.82 6.72 -2.41
CA ILE A 70 -2.63 6.58 -1.56
C ILE A 70 -1.35 6.58 -2.40
N SER A 71 -0.26 7.02 -1.78
CA SER A 71 0.99 7.25 -2.50
C SER A 71 1.77 5.97 -2.81
N ALA A 72 1.65 4.93 -1.97
CA ALA A 72 2.38 3.68 -2.11
C ALA A 72 1.64 2.50 -1.46
N CYS A 73 1.80 1.30 -2.02
CA CYS A 73 1.36 0.05 -1.43
C CYS A 73 2.36 -1.07 -1.75
N GLY A 74 3.12 -1.54 -0.76
CA GLY A 74 4.16 -2.56 -0.97
C GLY A 74 3.60 -3.89 -1.48
N ASN A 75 2.48 -4.35 -0.92
CA ASN A 75 1.83 -5.61 -1.32
C ASN A 75 1.26 -5.51 -2.75
N GLY A 76 0.54 -4.42 -3.05
CA GLY A 76 -0.03 -4.18 -4.37
C GLY A 76 1.05 -4.07 -5.46
N SER A 77 2.15 -3.38 -5.16
CA SER A 77 3.31 -3.30 -6.06
C SER A 77 3.92 -4.69 -6.35
N ARG A 78 3.95 -5.61 -5.37
CA ARG A 78 4.41 -6.99 -5.62
C ARG A 78 3.49 -7.75 -6.57
N CYS A 79 2.18 -7.62 -6.39
CA CYS A 79 1.19 -8.26 -7.28
C CYS A 79 1.33 -7.75 -8.71
N VAL A 80 1.41 -6.42 -8.90
CA VAL A 80 1.61 -5.85 -10.24
C VAL A 80 2.96 -6.25 -10.83
N ALA A 81 4.05 -6.19 -10.05
CA ALA A 81 5.36 -6.57 -10.54
C ALA A 81 5.38 -8.02 -11.03
N TYR A 82 4.82 -8.95 -10.26
CA TYR A 82 4.68 -10.34 -10.66
C TYR A 82 3.92 -10.48 -11.99
N LEU A 83 2.77 -9.80 -12.11
CA LEU A 83 1.95 -9.81 -13.33
C LEU A 83 2.75 -9.35 -14.55
N LEU A 84 3.46 -8.23 -14.45
CA LEU A 84 4.24 -7.66 -15.57
C LEU A 84 5.48 -8.48 -15.92
N MET A 85 6.15 -9.05 -14.91
CA MET A 85 7.29 -9.93 -15.10
C MET A 85 6.89 -11.21 -15.84
N LYS A 86 5.74 -11.80 -15.49
CA LYS A 86 5.19 -12.96 -16.19
C LYS A 86 4.71 -12.63 -17.60
N GLU A 87 4.08 -11.48 -17.80
CA GLU A 87 3.65 -11.01 -19.13
C GLU A 87 4.83 -10.85 -20.09
N ASN A 88 5.96 -10.30 -19.62
CA ASN A 88 7.09 -9.93 -20.48
C ASN A 88 8.28 -10.91 -20.40
N ASN A 89 8.12 -12.03 -19.69
CA ASN A 89 9.19 -12.99 -19.42
C ASN A 89 10.50 -12.33 -18.90
N ASN A 90 10.36 -11.38 -17.98
CA ASN A 90 11.46 -10.60 -17.42
C ASN A 90 11.55 -10.83 -15.91
N LYS A 91 12.77 -10.90 -15.36
CA LYS A 91 13.00 -11.05 -13.92
C LYS A 91 13.17 -9.72 -13.18
N LYS A 92 13.39 -8.59 -13.85
CA LYS A 92 13.60 -7.28 -13.21
C LYS A 92 12.79 -6.20 -13.90
N ILE A 93 12.08 -5.37 -13.14
CA ILE A 93 11.31 -4.24 -13.66
C ILE A 93 11.43 -3.03 -12.75
N SER A 94 11.16 -1.85 -13.30
CA SER A 94 10.92 -0.63 -12.54
C SER A 94 9.45 -0.21 -12.63
N LEU A 95 8.90 0.27 -11.52
CA LEU A 95 7.51 0.76 -11.42
C LEU A 95 7.51 2.19 -10.89
N GLY A 96 6.94 3.12 -11.65
CA GLY A 96 6.69 4.47 -11.18
C GLY A 96 5.53 4.51 -10.19
N THR A 97 5.65 5.33 -9.14
CA THR A 97 4.59 5.61 -8.17
C THR A 97 4.65 7.08 -7.77
N LYS A 98 3.67 7.57 -6.99
CA LYS A 98 3.72 8.93 -6.44
C LYS A 98 4.93 9.20 -5.54
N VAL A 99 5.49 8.18 -4.92
CA VAL A 99 6.65 8.31 -4.00
C VAL A 99 7.99 8.11 -4.69
N GLY A 100 8.00 7.79 -5.99
CA GLY A 100 9.19 7.52 -6.77
C GLY A 100 9.17 6.15 -7.46
N ILE A 101 10.34 5.68 -7.86
CA ILE A 101 10.51 4.46 -8.65
C ILE A 101 10.79 3.28 -7.71
N LEU A 102 10.00 2.21 -7.83
CA LEU A 102 10.20 0.94 -7.16
C LEU A 102 10.91 -0.03 -8.10
N GLN A 103 12.10 -0.50 -7.70
CA GLN A 103 12.81 -1.56 -8.41
C GLN A 103 12.36 -2.91 -7.87
N ALA A 104 11.90 -3.79 -8.76
CA ALA A 104 11.38 -5.10 -8.38
C ALA A 104 12.16 -6.22 -9.08
N GLU A 105 12.41 -7.31 -8.36
CA GLU A 105 13.10 -8.51 -8.87
C GLU A 105 12.31 -9.78 -8.52
N LEU A 106 12.18 -10.71 -9.48
CA LEU A 106 11.61 -12.04 -9.28
C LEU A 106 12.73 -13.04 -8.97
N ASN A 107 12.67 -13.66 -7.79
CA ASN A 107 13.61 -14.71 -7.43
C ASN A 107 13.21 -16.08 -8.01
N ASP A 108 14.09 -17.07 -7.87
CA ASP A 108 13.87 -18.40 -8.44
C ASP A 108 12.73 -19.19 -7.75
N LYS A 109 12.23 -18.71 -6.61
CA LYS A 109 11.06 -19.24 -5.92
C LYS A 109 9.75 -18.54 -6.33
N ASN A 110 9.76 -17.75 -7.41
CA ASN A 110 8.64 -16.91 -7.85
C ASN A 110 8.18 -15.86 -6.82
N LEU A 111 9.06 -15.45 -5.89
CA LEU A 111 8.77 -14.37 -4.96
C LEU A 111 9.29 -13.05 -5.52
N VAL A 112 8.49 -11.99 -5.36
CA VAL A 112 8.87 -10.64 -5.77
C VAL A 112 9.55 -9.92 -4.59
N CYS A 113 10.77 -9.46 -4.83
CA CYS A 113 11.49 -8.53 -3.96
C CYS A 113 11.30 -7.11 -4.48
N ILE A 114 10.98 -6.14 -3.61
CA ILE A 114 10.87 -4.73 -3.97
C ILE A 114 11.85 -3.92 -3.14
N ASN A 115 12.62 -3.06 -3.82
CA ASN A 115 13.38 -2.02 -3.17
C ASN A 115 12.43 -0.87 -2.79
N MET A 116 12.15 -0.76 -1.49
CA MET A 116 11.29 0.28 -0.91
C MET A 116 12.01 1.62 -0.68
N GLY A 117 13.31 1.70 -1.00
CA GLY A 117 14.15 2.85 -0.69
C GLY A 117 14.56 2.90 0.78
N GLN A 118 15.10 4.06 1.17
CA GLN A 118 15.49 4.32 2.55
C GLN A 118 14.31 4.92 3.33
N PRO A 119 14.07 4.48 4.58
CA PRO A 119 13.09 5.14 5.44
C PRO A 119 13.54 6.57 5.77
N ASN A 120 12.57 7.45 5.97
CA ASN A 120 12.78 8.80 6.45
C ASN A 120 12.35 8.92 7.91
N PHE A 121 13.19 9.56 8.73
CA PHE A 121 12.99 9.75 10.16
C PHE A 121 12.77 11.22 10.55
N GLU A 122 12.85 12.15 9.59
CA GLU A 122 12.65 13.57 9.82
C GLU A 122 11.17 13.89 9.99
N TRP A 123 10.84 14.65 11.04
CA TRP A 123 9.46 14.93 11.45
C TRP A 123 8.60 15.55 10.33
N ASP A 124 9.17 16.44 9.51
CA ASP A 124 8.50 17.13 8.41
C ASP A 124 8.30 16.23 7.19
N LYS A 125 9.08 15.15 7.08
CA LYS A 125 8.96 14.11 6.04
C LYS A 125 8.05 12.96 6.46
N ILE A 126 7.76 12.81 7.75
CA ILE A 126 6.72 11.91 8.33
C ILE A 126 5.35 12.64 8.45
N PRO A 127 5.18 13.75 7.75
CA PRO A 127 4.29 14.88 8.09
C PRO A 127 3.73 14.97 9.53
N LEU A 128 4.61 15.03 10.55
CA LEU A 128 4.16 15.36 11.91
C LEU A 128 3.80 16.84 12.02
N VAL A 129 2.81 17.17 12.88
CA VAL A 129 2.33 18.55 13.07
C VAL A 129 3.36 19.49 13.71
N LYS A 130 4.37 18.94 14.40
CA LYS A 130 5.45 19.66 15.06
C LYS A 130 6.70 18.79 15.13
N LYS A 131 7.85 19.42 15.38
CA LYS A 131 9.10 18.70 15.63
C LYS A 131 8.99 17.83 16.88
N MET A 132 9.22 16.53 16.71
CA MET A 132 9.17 15.52 17.79
C MET A 132 10.32 14.52 17.60
N ASP A 133 10.70 13.81 18.66
CA ASP A 133 11.64 12.70 18.57
C ASP A 133 10.96 11.51 17.88
N ASN A 134 11.51 11.09 16.75
CA ASN A 134 10.95 9.97 16.00
C ASN A 134 11.08 8.64 16.75
N LYS A 135 11.97 8.53 17.74
CA LYS A 135 12.12 7.32 18.55
C LYS A 135 10.97 7.13 19.53
N ASN A 136 10.33 8.21 19.95
CA ASN A 136 9.20 8.17 20.86
C ASN A 136 8.36 9.45 20.75
N LEU A 137 7.16 9.33 20.18
CA LEU A 137 6.19 10.42 20.05
C LEU A 137 5.39 10.69 21.33
N GLU A 138 5.61 9.95 22.41
CA GLU A 138 4.89 10.08 23.68
C GLU A 138 3.36 9.92 23.53
N ILE A 139 2.92 9.14 22.54
CA ILE A 139 1.51 8.83 22.31
C ILE A 139 1.07 7.75 23.29
N LYS A 140 -0.07 7.98 23.93
CA LYS A 140 -0.66 7.06 24.90
C LYS A 140 -1.72 6.20 24.22
N ILE A 141 -1.63 4.88 24.40
CA ILE A 141 -2.69 3.94 23.99
C ILE A 141 -3.07 3.05 25.17
N ASN A 142 -4.36 2.71 25.26
CA ASN A 142 -4.92 1.92 26.35
C ASN A 142 -5.09 0.46 25.94
N GLY A 143 -4.66 -0.46 26.82
CA GLY A 143 -5.01 -1.87 26.72
C GLY A 143 -6.44 -2.15 27.20
N VAL A 144 -7.00 -3.29 26.79
CA VAL A 144 -8.30 -3.78 27.27
C VAL A 144 -8.29 -4.14 28.76
N ASP A 145 -7.08 -4.34 29.32
CA ASP A 145 -6.81 -4.54 30.74
C ASP A 145 -6.77 -3.22 31.54
N GLY A 146 -7.02 -2.07 30.89
CA GLY A 146 -6.95 -0.74 31.49
C GLY A 146 -5.53 -0.22 31.71
N LYS A 147 -4.49 -0.94 31.28
CA LYS A 147 -3.11 -0.49 31.39
C LYS A 147 -2.73 0.35 30.19
N GLU A 148 -2.27 1.57 30.44
CA GLU A 148 -1.76 2.47 29.42
C GLU A 148 -0.30 2.12 29.06
N ILE A 149 0.05 2.25 27.78
CA ILE A 149 1.44 2.35 27.35
C ILE A 149 1.66 3.70 26.68
N THR A 150 2.87 4.25 26.85
CA THR A 150 3.32 5.47 26.15
C THR A 150 4.44 5.11 25.19
N GLY A 151 4.35 5.56 23.94
CA GLY A 151 5.31 5.22 22.91
C GLY A 151 5.03 5.88 21.57
N GLY A 152 5.49 5.22 20.50
CA GLY A 152 5.28 5.63 19.11
C GLY A 152 6.60 5.94 18.44
N PHE A 153 7.24 4.92 17.88
CA PHE A 153 8.38 5.10 16.97
C PHE A 153 7.82 5.47 15.59
N SER A 154 8.24 6.59 15.03
CA SER A 154 7.71 7.09 13.76
C SER A 154 8.77 7.10 12.66
N LEU A 155 8.30 6.80 11.44
CA LEU A 155 9.08 6.83 10.21
C LEU A 155 8.15 6.93 9.00
N SER A 156 8.72 7.22 7.83
CA SER A 156 8.03 7.17 6.54
C SER A 156 8.78 6.29 5.56
N VAL A 157 8.06 5.40 4.86
CA VAL A 157 8.57 4.62 3.70
C VAL A 157 7.85 5.04 2.42
N GLY A 158 7.50 6.33 2.33
CA GLY A 158 6.63 6.90 1.28
C GLY A 158 5.22 7.22 1.79
N ASN A 159 4.82 6.63 2.90
CA ASN A 159 3.65 6.99 3.70
C ASN A 159 4.02 6.96 5.21
N PRO A 160 3.32 7.71 6.07
CA PRO A 160 3.65 7.80 7.49
C PRO A 160 3.29 6.52 8.25
N HIS A 161 4.13 6.13 9.21
CA HIS A 161 3.92 5.01 10.13
C HIS A 161 4.23 5.43 11.57
N ILE A 162 3.46 4.90 12.51
CA ILE A 162 3.72 4.96 13.95
C ILE A 162 3.70 3.53 14.48
N ILE A 163 4.76 3.12 15.17
CA ILE A 163 5.02 1.76 15.62
C ILE A 163 5.05 1.74 17.14
N PHE A 164 4.28 0.81 17.73
CA PHE A 164 4.33 0.49 19.15
C PHE A 164 4.93 -0.89 19.35
N PHE A 165 5.95 -0.97 20.20
CA PHE A 165 6.56 -2.25 20.59
C PHE A 165 5.84 -2.77 21.83
N VAL A 166 5.18 -3.93 21.69
CA VAL A 166 4.38 -4.55 22.75
C VAL A 166 4.70 -6.04 22.84
N GLU A 167 4.64 -6.60 24.05
CA GLU A 167 4.87 -8.03 24.27
C GLU A 167 3.71 -8.90 23.74
N ASP A 168 2.48 -8.42 23.88
CA ASP A 168 1.27 -9.11 23.44
C ASP A 168 0.28 -8.13 22.81
N PHE A 169 0.06 -8.27 21.51
CA PHE A 169 -0.86 -7.41 20.76
C PHE A 169 -2.33 -7.71 21.08
N ASN A 170 -2.65 -8.89 21.62
CA ASN A 170 -4.03 -9.26 21.97
C ASN A 170 -4.57 -8.46 23.16
N ARG A 171 -3.69 -7.76 23.89
CA ARG A 171 -4.05 -6.83 24.95
C ARG A 171 -4.64 -5.53 24.45
N PHE A 172 -4.64 -5.29 23.13
CA PHE A 172 -5.07 -4.03 22.54
C PHE A 172 -6.26 -4.24 21.60
N ASN A 173 -7.29 -3.39 21.73
CA ASN A 173 -8.37 -3.36 20.77
C ASN A 173 -7.96 -2.51 19.55
N LEU A 174 -7.32 -3.15 18.56
CA LEU A 174 -6.81 -2.45 17.38
C LEU A 174 -7.90 -1.72 16.57
N LYS A 175 -9.16 -2.17 16.66
CA LYS A 175 -10.28 -1.50 15.97
C LYS A 175 -10.65 -0.16 16.60
N GLU A 176 -10.40 -0.01 17.91
CA GLU A 176 -10.64 1.24 18.64
C GLU A 176 -9.41 2.16 18.64
N ILE A 177 -8.20 1.59 18.61
CA ILE A 177 -6.94 2.36 18.66
C ILE A 177 -6.51 2.87 17.27
N GLY A 178 -6.85 2.12 16.21
CA GLY A 178 -6.36 2.38 14.85
C GLY A 178 -6.90 3.67 14.21
N PRO A 179 -8.23 3.88 14.15
CA PRO A 179 -8.84 5.12 13.64
C PRO A 179 -8.54 6.33 14.54
#